data_AF-A0A4R7UST1-F1
#
_entry.id   AF-A0A4R7UST1-F1
#
_cell.length_a   1.000
_cell.length_b   1.000
_cell.length_c   1.000
_cell.angle_alpha   90.00
_cell.angle_beta   90.00
_cell.angle_gamma   90.00
#
_symmetry.space_group_name_H-M   'P 1'
#
loop_
_entity.id
_entity.type
_entity.pdbx_description
1 polymer ?
#
loop_
_entity_poly.entity_id
_entity_poly.type
_entity_poly.pdbx_seq_one_letter_code
_entity_poly.pdbx_strand_id
1 'polypeptide(L)' 'MDAITIDNVRQALVPVPDELRGDMEFDEQGYDSLSRISAFAKLERELDIKIPDIEFEGLTVPDRLVTRVNELLRARLG' A
#
# COMPACT_ATOMS: atom_id res chain seq x y z
N MET A 1 9.52 3.44 -14.93
CA MET A 1 8.41 2.87 -14.14
C MET A 1 7.57 4.02 -13.67
N ASP A 2 6.25 3.90 -13.78
CA ASP A 2 5.32 4.94 -13.38
C ASP A 2 5.11 4.90 -11.86
N ALA A 3 4.91 6.06 -11.25
CA ALA A 3 4.55 6.15 -9.84
C ALA A 3 3.20 5.44 -9.61
N ILE A 4 3.07 4.74 -8.50
CA ILE A 4 1.79 4.16 -8.12
C ILE A 4 0.86 5.22 -7.53
N THR A 5 -0.43 4.94 -7.55
CA THR A 5 -1.51 5.79 -7.03
C THR A 5 -2.34 5.02 -6.01
N ILE A 6 -3.30 5.72 -5.40
CA ILE A 6 -4.31 5.13 -4.51
C ILE A 6 -5.06 3.97 -5.18
N ASP A 7 -5.26 4.02 -6.51
CA ASP A 7 -5.95 2.96 -7.24
C ASP A 7 -5.16 1.64 -7.25
N ASN A 8 -3.82 1.71 -7.27
CA ASN A 8 -2.98 0.52 -7.14
C ASN A 8 -3.16 -0.13 -5.76
N VAL A 9 -3.24 0.68 -4.70
CA VAL A 9 -3.50 0.20 -3.34
C VAL A 9 -4.90 -0.41 -3.25
N ARG A 10 -5.91 0.25 -3.83
CA ARG A 10 -7.28 -0.25 -3.93
C ARG A 10 -7.35 -1.63 -4.58
N GLN A 11 -6.67 -1.80 -5.72
CA GLN A 11 -6.59 -3.06 -6.46
C GLN A 11 -5.79 -4.15 -5.72
N ALA A 12 -4.95 -3.76 -4.75
CA ALA A 12 -4.20 -4.70 -3.94
C ALA A 12 -5.02 -5.30 -2.77
N LEU A 13 -6.08 -4.60 -2.33
CA LEU A 13 -6.96 -5.04 -1.25
C LEU A 13 -7.87 -6.20 -1.66
N VAL A 14 -8.25 -7.01 -0.67
CA VAL A 14 -9.20 -8.12 -0.83
C VAL A 14 -10.23 -8.06 0.31
N PRO A 15 -11.53 -7.91 0.01
CA PRO A 15 -12.09 -7.65 -1.32
C PRO A 15 -11.62 -6.28 -1.87
N VAL A 16 -11.57 -6.16 -3.19
CA VAL A 16 -11.30 -4.88 -3.87
C VAL A 16 -12.50 -3.96 -3.61
N PRO A 17 -12.34 -2.79 -2.98
CA PRO A 17 -13.46 -1.90 -2.74
C PRO A 17 -13.75 -1.08 -4.00
N ASP A 18 -14.99 -0.60 -4.11
CA ASP A 18 -15.39 0.35 -5.16
C ASP A 18 -14.62 1.67 -5.05
N GLU A 19 -14.42 2.15 -3.81
CA GLU A 19 -13.67 3.35 -3.48
C GLU A 19 -12.75 3.10 -2.27
N LEU A 20 -11.56 3.70 -2.30
CA LEU A 20 -10.62 3.71 -1.18
C LEU A 20 -10.25 5.16 -0.87
N ARG A 21 -10.53 5.59 0.36
CA ARG A 21 -10.16 6.92 0.84
C ARG A 21 -8.70 6.94 1.27
N GLY A 22 -7.91 7.77 0.60
CA GLY A 22 -6.48 7.90 0.84
C GLY A 22 -6.12 8.48 2.20
N ASP A 23 -7.00 9.32 2.74
CA ASP A 23 -6.84 10.13 3.95
C ASP A 23 -7.35 9.45 5.23
N MET A 24 -7.97 8.28 5.11
CA MET A 24 -8.62 7.54 6.20
C MET A 24 -7.85 6.26 6.51
N GLU A 25 -7.86 5.83 7.77
CA GLU A 25 -7.20 4.57 8.12
C GLU A 25 -7.88 3.37 7.43
N PHE A 26 -7.10 2.30 7.19
CA PHE A 26 -7.63 1.08 6.58
C PHE A 26 -8.72 0.43 7.45
N ASP A 27 -8.56 0.44 8.78
CA ASP A 27 -9.50 -0.19 9.72
C ASP A 27 -10.84 0.55 9.80
N GLU A 28 -10.83 1.88 9.74
CA GLU A 28 -12.02 2.73 9.62
C GLU A 28 -12.81 2.44 8.33
N GLN A 29 -12.13 1.91 7.30
CA GLN A 29 -12.72 1.49 6.02
C GLN A 29 -13.08 0.00 5.98
N GLY A 30 -12.92 -0.73 7.09
CA GLY A 30 -13.26 -2.15 7.22
C GLY A 30 -12.13 -3.13 6.86
N TYR A 31 -10.91 -2.63 6.68
CA TYR A 31 -9.74 -3.46 6.39
C TYR A 31 -8.90 -3.71 7.65
N ASP A 32 -8.93 -4.95 8.10
CA ASP A 32 -8.11 -5.39 9.22
C ASP A 32 -6.61 -5.49 8.86
N SER A 33 -5.80 -5.81 9.86
CA SER A 33 -4.35 -5.98 9.69
C SER A 33 -4.00 -7.05 8.66
N LEU A 34 -4.75 -8.16 8.58
CA LEU A 34 -4.51 -9.23 7.61
C LEU A 34 -4.75 -8.76 6.17
N SER A 35 -5.80 -7.98 5.95
CA SER A 35 -6.12 -7.39 4.65
C SER A 35 -5.02 -6.45 4.19
N ARG A 36 -4.51 -5.61 5.10
CA ARG A 36 -3.36 -4.72 4.82
C ARG A 36 -2.10 -5.51 4.49
N ILE A 37 -1.74 -6.49 5.33
CA ILE A 37 -0.54 -7.33 5.13
C ILE A 37 -0.60 -8.02 3.77
N SER A 38 -1.77 -8.55 3.40
CA SER A 38 -1.98 -9.20 2.10
C SER A 38 -1.82 -8.23 0.94
N ALA A 39 -2.38 -7.02 1.04
CA ALA A 39 -2.24 -5.99 0.02
C ALA A 39 -0.78 -5.54 -0.14
N PHE A 40 -0.05 -5.38 0.97
CA PHE A 40 1.35 -4.95 0.93
C PHE A 40 2.23 -6.04 0.33
N ALA A 41 2.04 -7.29 0.72
CA ALA A 41 2.75 -8.43 0.12
C ALA A 41 2.48 -8.55 -1.39
N LYS A 42 1.26 -8.24 -1.83
CA LYS A 42 0.92 -8.18 -3.26
C LYS A 42 1.69 -7.05 -3.96
N LEU A 43 1.69 -5.84 -3.40
CA LEU A 43 2.44 -4.69 -3.93
C LEU A 43 3.95 -4.96 -3.98
N GLU A 44 4.53 -5.54 -2.92
CA GLU A 44 5.95 -5.94 -2.88
C GLU A 44 6.31 -6.86 -4.05
N ARG A 45 5.48 -7.87 -4.31
CA ARG A 45 5.69 -8.84 -5.39
C ARG A 45 5.49 -8.25 -6.78
N GLU A 46 4.46 -7.42 -6.97
CA GLU A 46 4.14 -6.83 -8.27
C GLU A 46 5.14 -5.75 -8.67
N LEU A 47 5.66 -5.00 -7.70
CA LEU A 47 6.58 -3.88 -7.92
C LEU A 47 8.05 -4.27 -7.71
N ASP A 48 8.30 -5.51 -7.25
CA ASP A 48 9.63 -6.03 -6.92
C ASP A 48 10.38 -5.06 -5.98
N ILE A 49 9.72 -4.74 -4.87
CA ILE A 49 10.22 -3.90 -3.77
C ILE A 49 10.10 -4.65 -2.45
N LYS A 50 10.79 -4.15 -1.42
CA LYS A 50 10.64 -4.60 -0.04
C LYS A 50 10.27 -3.44 0.86
N ILE A 51 9.14 -3.54 1.55
CA ILE A 51 8.72 -2.63 2.61
C ILE A 51 9.25 -3.24 3.93
N PRO A 52 10.06 -2.53 4.72
CA PRO A 52 10.53 -3.04 6.01
C PRO A 52 9.38 -3.35 6.98
N ASP A 53 9.43 -4.48 7.67
CA ASP A 53 8.38 -4.90 8.60
C ASP A 53 8.10 -3.87 9.71
N ILE A 54 9.11 -3.12 10.14
CA ILE A 54 8.94 -2.03 11.12
C ILE A 54 8.09 -0.87 10.59
N GLU A 55 8.04 -0.67 9.27
CA GLU A 55 7.22 0.35 8.64
C GLU A 55 5.79 -0.13 8.41
N PHE A 56 5.55 -1.44 8.28
CA PHE A 56 4.20 -2.00 8.11
C PHE A 56 3.22 -1.56 9.20
N GLU A 57 3.70 -1.48 10.45
CA GLU A 57 2.87 -1.07 11.58
C GLU A 57 2.44 0.41 11.47
N GLY A 58 3.29 1.28 10.90
CA GLY A 58 3.02 2.71 10.76
C GLY A 58 2.26 3.10 9.49
N LEU A 59 2.14 2.20 8.53
CA LEU A 59 1.45 2.41 7.26
C LEU A 59 -0.05 2.06 7.38
N THR A 60 -0.75 2.72 8.31
CA THR A 60 -2.19 2.52 8.55
C THR A 60 -3.10 3.34 7.63
N VAL A 61 -2.53 4.29 6.89
CA VAL A 61 -3.25 5.20 5.97
C VAL A 61 -2.80 4.94 4.52
N PRO A 62 -3.71 4.73 3.55
CA PRO A 62 -3.35 4.38 2.18
C PRO A 62 -2.44 5.41 1.47
N ASP A 63 -2.65 6.71 1.65
CA ASP A 63 -1.79 7.73 1.02
C ASP A 63 -0.34 7.68 1.54
N ARG A 64 -0.15 7.26 2.80
CA ARG A 64 1.19 7.04 3.35
C ARG A 64 1.86 5.84 2.69
N LEU A 65 1.10 4.77 2.41
CA LEU A 65 1.61 3.63 1.67
C LEU A 65 1.99 4.01 0.24
N VAL A 66 1.14 4.75 -0.48
CA VAL A 66 1.44 5.25 -1.84
C VAL A 66 2.74 6.06 -1.83
N THR A 67 2.85 7.00 -0.89
CA THR A 67 4.05 7.84 -0.74
C THR A 67 5.28 6.96 -0.52
N ARG A 68 5.20 6.03 0.43
CA ARG A 68 6.34 5.19 0.80
C ARG A 68 6.77 4.25 -0.31
N VAL A 69 5.83 3.62 -0.99
CA VAL A 69 6.12 2.75 -2.14
C VAL A 69 6.79 3.54 -3.27
N ASN A 70 6.33 4.76 -3.54
CA ASN A 70 6.95 5.62 -4.54
C ASN A 70 8.38 6.06 -4.17
N GLU A 71 8.68 6.27 -2.88
CA GLU A 71 10.05 6.49 -2.41
C GLU A 71 10.95 5.28 -2.66
N LEU A 72 10.47 4.06 -2.36
CA LEU A 72 11.21 2.83 -2.58
C LEU A 72 11.48 2.60 -4.08
N LEU A 73 10.48 2.84 -4.93
CA LEU A 73 10.62 2.75 -6.38
C LEU A 73 11.66 3.73 -6.92
N ARG A 74 11.70 4.96 -6.39
CA ARG A 74 12.71 5.96 -6.77
C ARG A 74 14.11 5.56 -6.30
N ALA A 75 14.24 5.08 -5.07
CA ALA A 75 15.52 4.65 -4.50
C ALA A 75 16.13 3.46 -5.24
N ARG A 76 15.30 2.59 -5.83
CA ARG A 76 15.74 1.47 -6.67
C ARG A 76 16.38 1.91 -8.00
N LEU A 77 16.00 3.08 -8.52
CA LEU A 77 16.42 3.58 -9.82
C LEU A 77 17.64 4.52 -9.77
N GLY A 78 18.03 4.97 -8.58
CA GLY A 78 19.25 5.75 -8.35
C GLY A 78 20.44 4.86 -8.08
#